data_AF-A0A1E4GS53-F1
#
_entry.id   AF-A0A1E4GS53-F1
#
_cell.length_a   1.000
_cell.length_b   1.000
_cell.length_c   1.000
_cell.angle_alpha   90.00
_cell.angle_beta   90.00
_cell.angle_gamma   90.00
#
_symmetry.space_group_name_H-M   'P 1'
#
loop_
_entity.id
_entity.type
_entity.pdbx_description
1 polymer ?
#
loop_
_entity_poly.entity_id
_entity_poly.type
_entity_poly.pdbx_seq_one_letter_code
_entity_poly.pdbx_strand_id
1 'polypeptide(L)'
;MPASRAPYTPADIARLKPRVVGALAAGESLDDVAALPDMPSRPTLRKWARDDPAFAQALADSREVAAERPRFPFDAHVAAAFLAHVREGRPVAWLLRRPDMPHRRRLDAWKAARPDFAAAFSEAKALADGERRRLGLVHDPGRADDRPARRRRSRMTHGEAASDRVILALIRGATLPELTRRPDMPTMKALRRWRREVEGFDGAVRLALAHGRRARGAARARAACSPRVVADVVRAILDGASLHSLGRRPDMPGRTTLYAWVGAHPDFATAVARASRLRDERLLDEAQTLAEHALDPGARKAARVRLKRLGQNTPHPGQRRR
;
A
#
# COMPACT_ATOMS: atom_id res chain seq x y z
N MET A 1 -4.05 37.90 -23.15
CA MET A 1 -3.45 37.11 -24.26
C MET A 1 -2.04 37.62 -24.47
N PRO A 2 -0.96 36.88 -24.14
CA PRO A 2 0.38 37.39 -24.39
C PRO A 2 0.62 37.41 -25.91
N ALA A 3 1.07 38.56 -26.40
CA ALA A 3 1.34 38.81 -27.81
C ALA A 3 2.30 37.77 -28.37
N SER A 4 1.96 37.21 -29.54
CA SER A 4 2.86 36.38 -30.34
C SER A 4 4.13 37.18 -30.63
N ARG A 5 5.23 36.88 -29.93
CA ARG A 5 6.54 37.52 -30.17
C ARG A 5 6.88 37.36 -31.65
N ALA A 6 7.29 38.47 -32.28
CA ALA A 6 7.79 38.48 -33.65
C ALA A 6 8.87 37.39 -33.84
N PRO A 7 9.01 36.80 -35.04
CA PRO A 7 10.02 35.78 -35.28
C PRO A 7 11.42 36.32 -34.98
N TYR A 8 12.23 35.54 -34.27
CA TYR A 8 13.61 35.91 -33.92
C TYR A 8 14.42 36.21 -35.18
N THR A 9 15.04 37.38 -35.23
CA THR A 9 15.94 37.74 -36.34
C THR A 9 17.26 36.96 -36.24
N PRO A 10 18.01 36.78 -37.34
CA PRO A 10 19.33 36.16 -37.28
C PRO A 10 20.28 36.81 -36.26
N ALA A 11 20.19 38.13 -36.07
CA ALA A 11 20.94 38.87 -35.07
C ALA A 11 20.53 38.52 -33.62
N ASP A 12 19.23 38.29 -33.37
CA ASP A 12 18.75 37.81 -32.07
C ASP A 12 19.22 36.39 -31.77
N ILE A 13 19.18 35.51 -32.77
CA ILE A 13 19.64 34.13 -32.65
C ILE A 13 21.13 34.09 -32.32
N ALA A 14 21.95 34.86 -33.03
CA ALA A 14 23.40 34.96 -32.79
C ALA A 14 23.72 35.49 -31.38
N ARG A 15 22.93 36.43 -30.85
CA ARG A 15 23.09 36.98 -29.49
C ARG A 15 22.64 36.00 -28.40
N LEU A 16 21.57 35.23 -28.63
CA LEU A 16 20.94 34.39 -27.61
C LEU A 16 21.59 33.01 -27.47
N LYS A 17 22.10 32.40 -28.55
CA LYS A 17 22.73 31.08 -28.51
C LYS A 17 23.89 30.99 -27.49
N PRO A 18 24.87 31.91 -27.46
CA PRO A 18 25.95 31.86 -26.47
C PRO A 18 25.47 32.02 -25.02
N ARG A 19 24.41 32.82 -24.79
CA ARG A 19 23.83 32.99 -23.45
C ARG A 19 23.18 31.71 -22.94
N VAL A 20 22.48 30.97 -23.81
CA VAL A 20 21.87 29.68 -23.48
C VAL A 20 22.95 28.63 -23.17
N VAL A 21 24.00 28.56 -23.99
CA VAL A 21 25.16 27.68 -23.79
C VAL A 21 25.84 27.99 -22.46
N GLY A 22 26.12 29.26 -22.17
CA GLY A 22 26.73 29.69 -20.90
C GLY A 22 25.88 29.36 -19.67
N ALA A 23 24.56 29.52 -19.73
CA ALA A 23 23.66 29.18 -18.63
C ALA A 23 23.61 27.66 -18.36
N LEU A 24 23.62 26.84 -19.42
CA LEU A 24 23.71 25.38 -19.28
C LEU A 24 25.04 24.94 -18.68
N ALA A 25 26.16 25.54 -19.11
CA ALA A 25 27.47 25.29 -18.52
C ALA A 25 27.54 25.74 -17.04
N ALA A 26 26.76 26.76 -16.67
CA ALA A 26 26.57 27.18 -15.29
C ALA A 26 25.77 26.18 -14.44
N GLY A 27 25.12 25.20 -15.05
CA GLY A 27 24.33 24.15 -14.41
C GLY A 27 22.82 24.41 -14.37
N GLU A 28 22.34 25.46 -15.03
CA GLU A 28 20.90 25.71 -15.18
C GLU A 28 20.28 24.72 -16.16
N SER A 29 19.04 24.28 -15.89
CA SER A 29 18.35 23.43 -16.85
C SER A 29 17.83 24.25 -18.04
N LEU A 30 17.64 23.59 -19.18
CA LEU A 30 17.02 24.24 -20.34
C LEU A 30 15.60 24.77 -20.03
N ASP A 31 14.93 24.20 -19.03
CA ASP A 31 13.63 24.66 -18.55
C ASP A 31 13.75 25.96 -17.74
N ASP A 32 14.76 26.07 -16.88
CA ASP A 32 15.02 27.28 -16.10
C ASP A 32 15.43 28.44 -17.01
N VAL A 33 16.31 28.17 -17.97
CA VAL A 33 16.74 29.16 -18.97
C VAL A 33 15.55 29.63 -19.81
N ALA A 34 14.66 28.73 -20.23
CA ALA A 34 13.47 29.09 -21.01
C ALA A 34 12.40 29.83 -20.19
N ALA A 35 12.49 29.79 -18.85
CA ALA A 35 11.60 30.52 -17.95
C ALA A 35 12.07 31.97 -17.67
N LEU A 36 13.30 32.33 -18.04
CA LEU A 36 13.82 33.68 -17.84
C LEU A 36 13.10 34.70 -18.75
N PRO A 37 12.83 35.92 -18.25
CA PRO A 37 12.40 37.03 -19.09
C PRO A 37 13.40 37.24 -20.24
N ASP A 38 12.89 37.46 -21.45
CA ASP A 38 13.68 37.63 -22.68
C ASP A 38 14.44 36.41 -23.20
N MET A 39 14.14 35.21 -22.69
CA MET A 39 14.61 33.97 -23.30
C MET A 39 13.60 33.35 -24.28
N PRO A 40 14.08 32.67 -25.34
CA PRO A 40 13.23 31.88 -26.20
C PRO A 40 12.61 30.70 -25.46
N SER A 41 11.38 30.38 -25.84
CA SER A 41 10.69 29.21 -25.29
C SER A 41 11.45 27.93 -25.61
N ARG A 42 11.28 26.91 -24.76
CA ARG A 42 11.92 25.60 -24.95
C ARG A 42 11.68 25.00 -26.34
N PRO A 43 10.47 25.04 -26.94
CA PRO A 43 10.26 24.60 -28.32
C PRO A 43 11.14 25.35 -29.34
N THR A 44 11.33 26.66 -29.17
CA THR A 44 12.19 27.48 -30.04
C THR A 44 13.65 27.07 -29.93
N LEU A 45 14.17 26.88 -28.71
CA LEU A 45 15.55 26.43 -28.50
C LEU A 45 15.80 25.03 -29.10
N ARG A 46 14.83 24.12 -28.97
CA ARG A 46 14.90 22.78 -29.59
C ARG A 46 14.86 22.83 -31.11
N LYS A 47 14.08 23.74 -31.69
CA LYS A 47 14.08 23.97 -33.13
C LYS A 47 15.44 24.48 -33.60
N TRP A 48 16.03 25.47 -32.93
CA TRP A 48 17.37 25.95 -33.26
C TRP A 48 18.44 24.88 -33.16
N ALA A 49 18.39 24.00 -32.16
CA ALA A 49 19.33 22.88 -32.06
C ALA A 49 19.13 21.83 -33.16
N ARG A 50 17.92 21.70 -33.72
CA ARG A 50 17.69 20.82 -34.87
C ARG A 50 18.23 21.44 -36.17
N ASP A 51 18.04 22.75 -36.33
CA ASP A 51 18.36 23.47 -37.56
C ASP A 51 19.84 23.89 -37.63
N ASP A 52 20.55 23.94 -36.49
CA ASP A 52 21.98 24.26 -36.39
C ASP A 52 22.74 23.18 -35.57
N PRO A 53 23.46 22.26 -36.25
CA PRO A 53 24.25 21.23 -35.59
C PRO A 53 25.37 21.75 -34.68
N ALA A 54 25.97 22.90 -34.99
CA ALA A 54 27.02 23.49 -34.15
C ALA A 54 26.45 23.96 -32.81
N PHE A 55 25.24 24.52 -32.83
CA PHE A 55 24.51 24.85 -31.61
C PHE A 55 24.10 23.60 -30.82
N ALA A 56 23.70 22.52 -31.51
CA ALA A 56 23.40 21.25 -30.83
C ALA A 56 24.61 20.68 -30.09
N GLN A 57 25.79 20.72 -30.72
CA GLN A 57 27.03 20.27 -30.11
C GLN A 57 27.40 21.15 -28.92
N ALA A 58 27.33 22.47 -29.04
CA ALA A 58 27.62 23.39 -27.94
C ALA A 58 26.70 23.17 -26.71
N LEU A 59 25.42 22.80 -26.92
CA LEU A 59 24.51 22.42 -25.84
C LEU A 59 24.87 21.07 -25.20
N ALA A 60 25.42 20.12 -25.97
CA ALA A 60 25.89 18.84 -25.46
C ALA A 60 27.16 19.03 -24.61
N ASP A 61 28.16 19.73 -25.13
CA ASP A 61 29.42 20.03 -24.44
C ASP A 61 29.17 20.78 -23.12
N SER A 62 28.25 21.75 -23.13
CA SER A 62 27.85 22.48 -21.91
C SER A 62 27.23 21.58 -20.84
N ARG A 63 26.53 20.52 -21.24
CA ARG A 63 25.96 19.54 -20.30
C ARG A 63 27.03 18.60 -19.75
N GLU A 64 28.05 18.28 -20.54
CA GLU A 64 29.20 17.52 -20.05
C GLU A 64 29.98 18.32 -19.01
N VAL A 65 30.29 19.59 -19.30
CA VAL A 65 30.89 20.52 -18.33
C VAL A 65 30.04 20.65 -17.06
N ALA A 66 28.72 20.74 -17.19
CA ALA A 66 27.82 20.77 -16.03
C ALA A 66 27.74 19.44 -15.27
N ALA A 67 27.90 18.30 -15.95
CA ALA A 67 27.92 16.97 -15.36
C ALA A 67 29.21 16.69 -14.57
N GLU A 68 30.33 17.27 -15.02
CA GLU A 68 31.62 17.23 -14.32
C GLU A 68 31.60 18.08 -13.03
N ARG A 69 30.69 19.04 -12.91
CA ARG A 69 30.52 19.81 -11.67
C ARG A 69 29.87 18.94 -10.59
N PRO A 70 30.44 18.89 -9.38
CA PRO A 70 29.87 18.12 -8.29
C PRO A 70 28.51 18.70 -7.91
N ARG A 71 27.43 17.93 -8.17
CA ARG A 71 26.03 18.28 -7.86
C ARG A 71 25.81 18.72 -6.40
N PHE A 72 26.68 18.26 -5.51
CA PHE A 72 26.75 18.66 -4.12
C PHE A 72 28.19 19.05 -3.78
N PRO A 73 28.59 20.32 -3.99
CA PRO A 73 29.93 20.76 -3.68
C PRO A 73 30.23 20.51 -2.20
N PHE A 74 31.46 20.14 -1.90
CA PHE A 74 31.90 19.93 -0.53
C PHE A 74 32.04 21.27 0.18
N ASP A 75 31.28 21.46 1.25
CA ASP A 75 31.36 22.62 2.12
C ASP A 75 32.10 22.21 3.40
N ALA A 76 33.34 22.69 3.55
CA ALA A 76 34.19 22.33 4.67
C ALA A 76 33.64 22.83 6.03
N HIS A 77 32.99 23.99 6.04
CA HIS A 77 32.44 24.57 7.26
C HIS A 77 31.22 23.78 7.75
N VAL A 78 30.29 23.48 6.85
CA VAL A 78 29.11 22.65 7.16
C VAL A 78 29.53 21.22 7.53
N ALA A 79 30.52 20.66 6.84
CA ALA A 79 31.09 19.35 7.16
C ALA A 79 31.69 19.31 8.58
N ALA A 80 32.46 20.33 8.96
CA ALA A 80 33.05 20.44 10.29
C ALA A 80 31.98 20.58 11.39
N ALA A 81 31.01 21.47 11.19
CA ALA A 81 29.89 21.66 12.12
C ALA A 81 29.06 20.37 12.29
N PHE A 82 28.78 19.67 11.19
CA PHE A 82 28.09 18.38 11.21
C PHE A 82 28.88 17.33 12.03
N LEU A 83 30.19 17.22 11.82
CA LEU A 83 31.03 16.29 12.59
C LEU A 83 31.09 16.64 14.07
N ALA A 84 31.13 17.92 14.43
CA ALA A 84 31.09 18.37 15.83
C ALA A 84 29.80 17.89 16.52
N HIS A 85 28.63 18.11 15.92
CA HIS A 85 27.37 17.61 16.46
C HIS A 85 27.28 16.09 16.56
N VAL A 86 27.90 15.37 15.63
CA VAL A 86 27.98 13.91 15.71
C VAL A 86 28.83 13.50 16.91
N ARG A 87 29.98 14.16 17.16
CA ARG A 87 30.85 13.91 18.33
C ARG A 87 30.13 14.22 19.64
N GLU A 88 29.32 15.28 19.69
CA GLU A 88 28.42 15.59 20.83
C GLU A 88 27.31 14.54 21.05
N GLY A 89 27.25 13.50 20.23
CA GLY A 89 26.28 12.43 20.36
C GLY A 89 24.88 12.79 19.86
N ARG A 90 24.71 13.85 19.05
CA ARG A 90 23.42 14.15 18.43
C ARG A 90 23.04 13.07 17.41
N PRO A 91 21.75 12.69 17.30
CA PRO A 91 21.33 11.70 16.31
C PRO A 91 21.53 12.23 14.88
N VAL A 92 22.26 11.48 14.06
CA VAL A 92 22.48 11.83 12.64
C VAL A 92 21.16 12.04 11.90
N ALA A 93 20.14 11.20 12.16
CA ALA A 93 18.83 11.33 11.52
C ALA A 93 18.05 12.59 11.90
N TRP A 94 18.41 13.23 13.02
CA TRP A 94 17.88 14.53 13.43
C TRP A 94 18.65 15.65 12.76
N LEU A 95 19.99 15.58 12.74
CA LEU A 95 20.85 16.56 12.06
C LEU A 95 20.51 16.70 10.57
N LEU A 96 20.31 15.59 9.87
CA LEU A 96 19.98 15.58 8.43
C LEU A 96 18.64 16.25 8.07
N ARG A 97 17.80 16.60 9.05
CA ARG A 97 16.52 17.30 8.83
C ARG A 97 16.64 18.80 9.05
N ARG A 98 17.75 19.29 9.60
CA ARG A 98 17.94 20.71 9.83
C ARG A 98 18.30 21.43 8.52
N PRO A 99 17.81 22.66 8.31
CA PRO A 99 18.08 23.42 7.10
C PRO A 99 19.54 23.86 6.94
N ASP A 100 20.28 23.99 8.06
CA ASP A 100 21.70 24.37 8.11
C ASP A 100 22.66 23.17 7.99
N MET A 101 22.12 21.95 7.89
CA MET A 101 22.89 20.71 7.87
C MET A 101 22.83 20.04 6.49
N PRO A 102 23.78 19.14 6.16
CA PRO A 102 23.71 18.42 4.91
C PRO A 102 22.47 17.50 4.92
N HIS A 103 21.72 17.50 3.82
CA HIS A 103 20.68 16.49 3.61
C HIS A 103 21.31 15.16 3.19
N ARG A 104 20.54 14.07 3.26
CA ARG A 104 21.08 12.70 3.11
C ARG A 104 21.90 12.47 1.84
N ARG A 105 21.42 12.94 0.69
CA ARG A 105 22.10 12.78 -0.60
C ARG A 105 23.43 13.55 -0.67
N ARG A 106 23.48 14.76 -0.12
CA ARG A 106 24.71 15.55 0.02
C ARG A 106 25.73 14.85 0.92
N LEU A 107 25.31 14.30 2.06
CA LEU A 107 26.20 13.53 2.94
C LEU A 107 26.80 12.29 2.24
N ASP A 108 25.96 11.51 1.54
CA ASP A 108 26.41 10.32 0.83
C ASP A 108 27.39 10.68 -0.32
N ALA A 109 27.14 11.80 -1.03
CA ALA A 109 28.04 12.33 -2.06
C ALA A 109 29.39 12.79 -1.49
N TRP A 110 29.39 13.52 -0.37
CA TRP A 110 30.63 13.95 0.29
C TRP A 110 31.48 12.77 0.76
N LYS A 111 30.85 11.74 1.34
CA LYS A 111 31.56 10.52 1.75
C LYS A 111 32.16 9.74 0.59
N ALA A 112 31.49 9.72 -0.55
CA ALA A 112 31.99 9.05 -1.75
C ALA A 112 33.16 9.81 -2.37
N ALA A 113 33.10 11.14 -2.38
CA ALA A 113 34.14 12.00 -2.96
C ALA A 113 35.37 12.19 -2.05
N ARG A 114 35.23 12.04 -0.72
CA ARG A 114 36.26 12.37 0.27
C ARG A 114 36.43 11.28 1.32
N PRO A 115 37.42 10.37 1.15
CA PRO A 115 37.69 9.29 2.10
C PRO A 115 38.11 9.78 3.50
N ASP A 116 38.85 10.89 3.58
CA ASP A 116 39.25 11.58 4.81
C ASP A 116 38.03 12.03 5.64
N PHE A 117 37.05 12.66 5.00
CA PHE A 117 35.79 13.04 5.66
C PHE A 117 34.99 11.79 6.09
N ALA A 118 34.98 10.73 5.28
CA ALA A 118 34.30 9.48 5.63
C ALA A 118 34.95 8.79 6.84
N ALA A 119 36.27 8.84 6.96
CA ALA A 119 37.02 8.36 8.13
C ALA A 119 36.68 9.19 9.36
N ALA A 120 36.78 10.52 9.27
CA ALA A 120 36.46 11.45 10.36
C ALA A 120 35.00 11.30 10.85
N PHE A 121 34.04 11.04 9.95
CA PHE A 121 32.66 10.72 10.31
C PHE A 121 32.52 9.39 11.05
N SER A 122 33.27 8.37 10.62
CA SER A 122 33.25 7.06 11.26
C SER A 122 33.83 7.11 12.68
N GLU A 123 34.92 7.85 12.86
CA GLU A 123 35.53 8.13 14.17
C GLU A 123 34.60 8.92 15.09
N ALA A 124 34.01 10.01 14.58
CA ALA A 124 33.04 10.81 15.34
C ALA A 124 31.87 9.96 15.85
N LYS A 125 31.37 9.04 15.01
CA LYS A 125 30.31 8.11 15.40
C LYS A 125 30.79 7.08 16.43
N ALA A 126 32.01 6.56 16.28
CA ALA A 126 32.59 5.60 17.21
C ALA A 126 32.76 6.20 18.61
N LEU A 127 33.21 7.46 18.70
CA LEU A 127 33.31 8.23 19.95
C LEU A 127 31.95 8.42 20.60
N ALA A 128 30.96 8.93 19.87
CA ALA A 128 29.61 9.13 20.38
C ALA A 128 28.94 7.82 20.84
N ASP A 129 29.12 6.74 20.08
CA ASP A 129 28.60 5.42 20.47
C ASP A 129 29.35 4.85 21.70
N GLY A 130 30.64 5.20 21.87
CA GLY A 130 31.45 4.89 23.05
C GLY A 130 30.99 5.63 24.31
N GLU A 131 30.75 6.93 24.21
CA GLU A 131 30.24 7.75 25.32
C GLU A 131 28.85 7.34 25.76
N ARG A 132 27.94 7.06 24.82
CA ARG A 132 26.60 6.53 25.15
C ARG A 132 26.66 5.19 25.86
N ARG A 133 27.62 4.33 25.51
CA ARG A 133 27.87 3.06 26.22
C ARG A 133 28.41 3.32 27.63
N ARG A 134 29.38 4.24 27.79
CA ARG A 134 29.96 4.62 29.09
C ARG A 134 28.93 5.21 30.05
N LEU A 135 28.00 6.01 29.54
CA LEU A 135 26.92 6.64 30.31
C LEU A 135 25.71 5.71 30.54
N GLY A 136 25.76 4.44 30.11
CA GLY A 136 24.63 3.51 30.28
C GLY A 136 23.37 3.89 29.49
N LEU A 137 23.43 4.89 28.62
CA LEU A 137 22.32 5.36 27.78
C LEU A 137 22.03 4.44 26.60
N VAL A 138 22.79 3.34 26.46
CA VAL A 138 22.40 2.18 25.65
C VAL A 138 21.76 1.13 26.57
N HIS A 139 20.58 1.47 27.09
CA HIS A 139 19.64 0.47 27.58
C HIS A 139 18.22 0.92 27.22
N ASP A 140 17.70 0.36 26.12
CA ASP A 140 16.26 0.21 25.93
C ASP A 140 15.95 -1.26 26.28
N PRO A 141 15.57 -1.57 27.54
CA PRO A 141 15.23 -2.93 27.96
C PRO A 141 13.98 -3.49 27.28
N GLY A 142 13.29 -2.73 26.42
CA GLY A 142 12.09 -3.17 25.69
C GLY A 142 12.36 -4.01 24.44
N ARG A 143 13.63 -4.23 24.03
CA ARG A 143 13.93 -4.94 22.78
C ARG A 143 15.10 -5.90 22.93
N ALA A 144 14.79 -7.14 23.32
CA ALA A 144 15.69 -8.28 23.24
C ALA A 144 16.48 -8.26 21.92
N ASP A 145 17.80 -8.47 22.01
CA ASP A 145 18.74 -8.30 20.89
C ASP A 145 18.56 -9.39 19.81
N ASP A 146 17.60 -9.16 18.93
CA ASP A 146 17.24 -10.01 17.79
C ASP A 146 18.17 -9.84 16.58
N ARG A 147 19.19 -8.96 16.66
CA ARG A 147 20.04 -8.60 15.51
C ARG A 147 20.82 -9.77 14.91
N PRO A 148 21.47 -10.69 15.66
CA PRO A 148 22.16 -11.83 15.06
C PRO A 148 21.17 -12.78 14.35
N ALA A 149 20.01 -13.04 14.95
CA ALA A 149 18.97 -13.87 14.36
C ALA A 149 18.35 -13.23 13.10
N ARG A 150 18.13 -11.90 13.07
CA ARG A 150 17.67 -11.18 11.88
C ARG A 150 18.69 -11.21 10.74
N ARG A 151 19.99 -11.09 11.03
CA ARG A 151 21.05 -11.18 10.02
C ARG A 151 21.12 -12.59 9.43
N ARG A 152 21.03 -13.65 10.25
CA ARG A 152 20.97 -15.04 9.78
C ARG A 152 19.74 -15.29 8.90
N ARG A 153 18.54 -14.87 9.32
CA ARG A 153 17.30 -14.98 8.52
C ARG A 153 17.32 -14.19 7.21
N SER A 154 18.03 -13.07 7.18
CA SER A 154 18.18 -12.26 5.95
C SER A 154 19.15 -12.89 4.94
N ARG A 155 20.10 -13.70 5.44
CA ARG A 155 21.08 -14.44 4.64
C ARG A 155 20.65 -15.87 4.31
N MET A 156 19.53 -16.34 4.86
CA MET A 156 18.97 -17.66 4.58
C MET A 156 18.95 -17.91 3.06
N THR A 157 19.73 -18.91 2.65
CA THR A 157 19.81 -19.36 1.27
C THR A 157 18.53 -20.12 0.93
N HIS A 158 18.16 -20.09 -0.35
CA HIS A 158 17.06 -20.91 -0.81
C HIS A 158 17.45 -22.39 -0.66
N GLY A 159 16.56 -23.18 -0.08
CA GLY A 159 16.68 -24.63 0.02
C GLY A 159 15.27 -25.22 -0.03
N GLU A 160 15.15 -26.41 -0.62
CA GLU A 160 13.86 -27.08 -0.89
C GLU A 160 12.99 -27.17 0.37
N ALA A 161 13.55 -27.66 1.48
CA ALA A 161 12.86 -27.72 2.77
C ALA A 161 12.37 -26.36 3.30
N ALA A 162 13.07 -25.26 2.99
CA ALA A 162 12.62 -23.92 3.40
C ALA A 162 11.49 -23.42 2.50
N SER A 163 11.54 -23.74 1.20
CA SER A 163 10.48 -23.44 0.25
C SER A 163 9.20 -24.20 0.56
N ASP A 164 9.28 -25.49 0.86
CA ASP A 164 8.12 -26.30 1.25
C ASP A 164 7.45 -25.76 2.51
N ARG A 165 8.24 -25.38 3.53
CA ARG A 165 7.71 -24.74 4.74
C ARG A 165 6.94 -23.46 4.43
N VAL A 166 7.45 -22.63 3.51
CA VAL A 166 6.77 -21.41 3.06
C VAL A 166 5.48 -21.75 2.33
N ILE A 167 5.53 -22.65 1.35
CA ILE A 167 4.38 -23.03 0.52
C ILE A 167 3.28 -23.68 1.37
N LEU A 168 3.62 -24.65 2.22
CA LEU A 168 2.66 -25.32 3.11
C LEU A 168 2.00 -24.34 4.08
N ALA A 169 2.76 -23.41 4.65
CA ALA A 169 2.19 -22.42 5.55
C ALA A 169 1.24 -21.46 4.82
N LEU A 170 1.57 -21.07 3.59
CA LEU A 170 0.69 -20.27 2.74
C LEU A 170 -0.62 -21.00 2.38
N ILE A 171 -0.54 -22.27 1.99
CA ILE A 171 -1.72 -23.11 1.69
C ILE A 171 -2.63 -23.22 2.92
N ARG A 172 -2.04 -23.36 4.12
CA ARG A 172 -2.77 -23.39 5.41
C ARG A 172 -3.38 -22.05 5.80
N GLY A 173 -3.19 -20.99 5.01
CA GLY A 173 -3.81 -19.70 5.25
C GLY A 173 -2.94 -18.72 6.04
N ALA A 174 -1.65 -18.96 6.21
CA ALA A 174 -0.75 -17.90 6.65
C ALA A 174 -0.63 -16.80 5.58
N THR A 175 -0.41 -15.56 6.01
CA THR A 175 -0.08 -14.44 5.14
C THR A 175 1.43 -14.23 5.07
N LEU A 176 1.90 -13.54 4.03
CA LEU A 176 3.32 -13.20 3.91
C LEU A 176 3.83 -12.40 5.12
N PRO A 177 3.12 -11.37 5.64
CA PRO A 177 3.55 -10.69 6.86
C PRO A 177 3.67 -11.63 8.07
N GLU A 178 2.69 -12.50 8.30
CA GLU A 178 2.71 -13.47 9.42
C GLU A 178 3.88 -14.44 9.30
N LEU A 179 4.13 -14.96 8.09
CA LEU A 179 5.27 -15.84 7.83
C LEU A 179 6.58 -15.18 8.21
N THR A 180 6.79 -13.93 7.78
CA THR A 180 8.05 -13.22 8.03
C THR A 180 8.29 -12.84 9.50
N ARG A 181 7.28 -12.98 10.37
CA ARG A 181 7.42 -12.80 11.81
C ARG A 181 7.99 -14.04 12.50
N ARG A 182 7.85 -15.22 11.90
CA ARG A 182 8.30 -16.48 12.51
C ARG A 182 9.83 -16.62 12.44
N PRO A 183 10.47 -17.20 13.47
CA PRO A 183 11.93 -17.34 13.53
C PRO A 183 12.48 -18.38 12.54
N ASP A 184 11.68 -19.38 12.16
CA ASP A 184 12.01 -20.46 11.23
C ASP A 184 11.78 -20.09 9.75
N MET A 185 11.32 -18.87 9.48
CA MET A 185 10.90 -18.42 8.15
C MET A 185 11.85 -17.38 7.55
N PRO A 186 11.92 -17.29 6.20
CA PRO A 186 12.72 -16.27 5.55
C PRO A 186 12.16 -14.88 5.83
N THR A 187 13.05 -13.89 5.89
CA THR A 187 12.62 -12.48 5.91
C THR A 187 11.93 -12.08 4.62
N MET A 188 11.17 -10.99 4.63
CA MET A 188 10.55 -10.44 3.41
C MET A 188 11.57 -10.16 2.30
N LYS A 189 12.78 -9.73 2.67
CA LYS A 189 13.88 -9.49 1.71
C LYS A 189 14.37 -10.80 1.08
N ALA A 190 14.58 -11.83 1.89
CA ALA A 190 14.98 -13.16 1.39
C ALA A 190 13.90 -13.77 0.50
N LEU A 191 12.63 -13.67 0.89
CA LEU A 191 11.52 -14.19 0.09
C LEU A 191 11.36 -13.49 -1.26
N ARG A 192 11.48 -12.15 -1.30
CA ARG A 192 11.48 -11.38 -2.56
C ARG A 192 12.64 -11.77 -3.46
N ARG A 193 13.81 -12.06 -2.88
CA ARG A 193 14.96 -12.56 -3.60
C ARG A 193 14.65 -13.92 -4.24
N TRP A 194 14.17 -14.88 -3.45
CA TRP A 194 13.83 -16.22 -3.95
C TRP A 194 12.79 -16.20 -5.06
N ARG A 195 11.73 -15.38 -4.93
CA ARG A 195 10.71 -15.23 -5.97
C ARG A 195 11.24 -14.67 -7.30
N ARG A 196 12.41 -14.04 -7.32
CA ARG A 196 13.04 -13.55 -8.57
C ARG A 196 14.07 -14.53 -9.12
N GLU A 197 14.82 -15.19 -8.23
CA GLU A 197 16.02 -15.94 -8.59
C GLU A 197 15.77 -17.45 -8.71
N VAL A 198 14.69 -17.97 -8.13
CA VAL A 198 14.36 -19.40 -8.14
C VAL A 198 13.23 -19.64 -9.13
N GLU A 199 13.51 -20.43 -10.16
CA GLU A 199 12.55 -20.82 -11.18
C GLU A 199 11.35 -21.55 -10.55
N GLY A 200 10.14 -21.27 -11.04
CA GLY A 200 8.90 -21.88 -10.57
C GLY A 200 8.40 -21.45 -9.17
N PHE A 201 9.29 -20.95 -8.30
CA PHE A 201 8.94 -20.63 -6.91
C PHE A 201 7.91 -19.50 -6.79
N ASP A 202 7.99 -18.47 -7.63
CA ASP A 202 7.00 -17.39 -7.64
C ASP A 202 5.60 -17.88 -8.03
N GLY A 203 5.52 -18.78 -9.01
CA GLY A 203 4.28 -19.44 -9.41
C GLY A 203 3.68 -20.25 -8.26
N ALA A 204 4.50 -21.06 -7.59
CA ALA A 204 4.09 -21.83 -6.42
C ALA A 204 3.56 -20.93 -5.28
N VAL A 205 4.25 -19.82 -4.98
CA VAL A 205 3.82 -18.85 -3.96
C VAL A 205 2.47 -18.22 -4.32
N ARG A 206 2.26 -17.84 -5.59
CA ARG A 206 0.98 -17.28 -6.05
C ARG A 206 -0.17 -18.28 -5.91
N LEU A 207 0.04 -19.52 -6.33
CA LEU A 207 -0.94 -20.60 -6.18
C LEU A 207 -1.26 -20.85 -4.69
N ALA A 208 -0.24 -20.99 -3.86
CA ALA A 208 -0.38 -21.20 -2.41
C ALA A 208 -1.16 -20.05 -1.74
N LEU A 209 -0.89 -18.80 -2.11
CA LEU A 209 -1.63 -17.63 -1.62
C LEU A 209 -3.11 -17.66 -2.01
N ALA A 210 -3.43 -18.12 -3.22
CA ALA A 210 -4.82 -18.26 -3.67
C ALA A 210 -5.55 -19.33 -2.84
N HIS A 211 -4.93 -20.48 -2.57
CA HIS A 211 -5.47 -21.51 -1.69
C HIS A 211 -5.65 -20.99 -0.25
N GLY A 212 -4.64 -20.34 0.32
CA GLY A 212 -4.70 -19.79 1.67
C GLY A 212 -5.80 -18.72 1.85
N ARG A 213 -6.09 -17.92 0.82
CA ARG A 213 -7.22 -16.96 0.84
C ARG A 213 -8.56 -17.68 0.99
N ARG A 214 -8.77 -18.80 0.26
CA ARG A 214 -9.99 -19.61 0.38
C ARG A 214 -10.10 -20.25 1.76
N ALA A 215 -9.00 -20.80 2.29
CA ALA A 215 -8.96 -21.39 3.62
C ALA A 215 -9.34 -20.38 4.72
N ARG A 216 -8.77 -19.17 4.68
CA ARG A 216 -9.16 -18.07 5.60
C ARG A 216 -10.60 -17.64 5.44
N GLY A 217 -11.10 -17.58 4.20
CA GLY A 217 -12.51 -17.29 3.92
C GLY A 217 -13.45 -18.33 4.56
N ALA A 218 -13.12 -19.62 4.43
CA ALA A 218 -13.88 -20.71 5.03
C ALA A 218 -13.80 -20.69 6.57
N ALA A 219 -12.61 -20.46 7.14
CA ALA A 219 -12.42 -20.36 8.59
C ALA A 219 -13.19 -19.16 9.18
N ARG A 220 -13.14 -18.00 8.52
CA ARG A 220 -13.92 -16.80 8.92
C ARG A 220 -15.41 -17.03 8.78
N ALA A 221 -15.86 -17.69 7.72
CA ALA A 221 -17.26 -18.04 7.53
C ALA A 221 -17.76 -18.98 8.65
N ARG A 222 -16.96 -19.99 9.04
CA ARG A 222 -17.28 -20.91 10.15
C ARG A 222 -17.29 -20.21 11.50
N ALA A 223 -16.27 -19.39 11.79
CA ALA A 223 -16.17 -18.65 13.05
C ALA A 223 -17.27 -17.58 13.21
N ALA A 224 -17.74 -17.00 12.10
CA ALA A 224 -18.81 -16.01 12.12
C ALA A 224 -20.22 -16.65 12.22
N CYS A 225 -20.41 -17.92 11.84
CA CYS A 225 -21.68 -18.66 12.04
C CYS A 225 -21.83 -19.17 13.49
N SER A 226 -21.51 -18.32 14.46
CA SER A 226 -21.62 -18.67 15.88
C SER A 226 -23.08 -18.84 16.32
N PRO A 227 -23.39 -19.64 17.36
CA PRO A 227 -24.76 -19.81 17.86
C PRO A 227 -25.47 -18.50 18.18
N ARG A 228 -24.75 -17.51 18.72
CA ARG A 228 -25.29 -16.16 18.99
C ARG A 228 -25.76 -15.47 17.72
N VAL A 229 -24.92 -15.43 16.68
CA VAL A 229 -25.25 -14.79 15.42
C VAL A 229 -26.40 -15.53 14.71
N VAL A 230 -26.43 -16.87 14.82
CA VAL A 230 -27.57 -17.65 14.32
C VAL A 230 -28.87 -17.25 15.03
N ALA A 231 -28.85 -17.11 16.35
CA ALA A 231 -30.03 -16.68 17.12
C ALA A 231 -30.49 -15.27 16.73
N ASP A 232 -29.57 -14.34 16.51
CA ASP A 232 -29.88 -12.97 16.09
C ASP A 232 -30.47 -12.92 14.68
N VAL A 233 -29.95 -13.72 13.75
CA VAL A 233 -30.51 -13.86 12.39
C VAL A 233 -31.90 -14.48 12.45
N VAL A 234 -32.10 -15.55 13.22
CA VAL A 234 -33.41 -16.22 13.37
C VAL A 234 -34.44 -15.26 13.93
N ARG A 235 -34.11 -14.54 15.01
CA ARG A 235 -35.00 -13.55 15.63
C ARG A 235 -35.41 -12.48 14.64
N ALA A 236 -34.45 -11.91 13.91
CA ALA A 236 -34.75 -10.86 12.95
C ALA A 236 -35.61 -11.38 11.78
N ILE A 237 -35.49 -12.66 11.39
CA ILE A 237 -36.40 -13.28 10.41
C ILE A 237 -37.81 -13.38 10.98
N LEU A 238 -37.99 -13.85 12.22
CA LEU A 238 -39.30 -13.91 12.89
C LEU A 238 -39.97 -12.53 12.96
N ASP A 239 -39.18 -11.48 13.17
CA ASP A 239 -39.63 -10.09 13.20
C ASP A 239 -40.04 -9.55 11.81
N GLY A 240 -39.79 -10.29 10.73
CA GLY A 240 -40.22 -9.94 9.38
C GLY A 240 -39.08 -9.76 8.37
N ALA A 241 -37.81 -9.85 8.78
CA ALA A 241 -36.70 -9.65 7.87
C ALA A 241 -36.52 -10.83 6.89
N SER A 242 -35.98 -10.52 5.71
CA SER A 242 -35.41 -11.52 4.79
C SER A 242 -33.88 -11.54 4.93
N LEU A 243 -33.24 -12.67 4.58
CA LEU A 243 -31.76 -12.73 4.50
C LEU A 243 -31.17 -11.61 3.61
N HIS A 244 -31.88 -11.25 2.54
CA HIS A 244 -31.49 -10.14 1.70
C HIS A 244 -31.51 -8.80 2.44
N SER A 245 -32.56 -8.51 3.22
CA SER A 245 -32.63 -7.29 4.04
C SER A 245 -31.61 -7.29 5.19
N LEU A 246 -31.36 -8.45 5.82
CA LEU A 246 -30.37 -8.58 6.89
C LEU A 246 -28.96 -8.29 6.38
N GLY A 247 -28.61 -8.78 5.19
CA GLY A 247 -27.30 -8.54 4.59
C GLY A 247 -26.99 -7.07 4.24
N ARG A 248 -27.96 -6.16 4.40
CA ARG A 248 -27.78 -4.69 4.28
C ARG A 248 -27.55 -4.00 5.63
N ARG A 249 -27.79 -4.69 6.76
CA ARG A 249 -27.63 -4.09 8.08
C ARG A 249 -26.16 -4.09 8.50
N PRO A 250 -25.66 -3.02 9.14
CA PRO A 250 -24.25 -2.91 9.54
C PRO A 250 -23.87 -3.86 10.68
N ASP A 251 -24.84 -4.33 11.47
CA ASP A 251 -24.67 -5.27 12.58
C ASP A 251 -24.76 -6.75 12.15
N MET A 252 -24.96 -7.03 10.85
CA MET A 252 -25.23 -8.36 10.34
C MET A 252 -24.17 -8.84 9.34
N PRO A 253 -23.98 -10.17 9.20
CA PRO A 253 -23.17 -10.72 8.12
C PRO A 253 -23.73 -10.31 6.75
N GLY A 254 -22.83 -9.99 5.82
CA GLY A 254 -23.23 -9.58 4.47
C GLY A 254 -24.03 -10.66 3.73
N ARG A 255 -24.84 -10.25 2.75
CA ARG A 255 -25.74 -11.13 1.98
C ARG A 255 -25.05 -12.40 1.47
N THR A 256 -23.89 -12.27 0.83
CA THR A 256 -23.14 -13.41 0.28
C THR A 256 -22.73 -14.41 1.36
N THR A 257 -22.40 -13.93 2.56
CA THR A 257 -22.03 -14.78 3.71
C THR A 257 -23.24 -15.56 4.22
N LEU A 258 -24.39 -14.92 4.37
CA LEU A 258 -25.61 -15.58 4.84
C LEU A 258 -26.05 -16.71 3.90
N TYR A 259 -26.08 -16.49 2.59
CA TYR A 259 -26.42 -17.55 1.63
C TYR A 259 -25.36 -18.65 1.56
N ALA A 260 -24.07 -18.31 1.73
CA ALA A 260 -23.02 -19.32 1.85
C ALA A 260 -23.23 -20.21 3.08
N TRP A 261 -23.69 -19.65 4.21
CA TRP A 261 -24.02 -20.45 5.39
C TRP A 261 -25.20 -21.38 5.17
N VAL A 262 -26.23 -20.96 4.43
CA VAL A 262 -27.36 -21.85 4.06
C VAL A 262 -26.86 -23.07 3.28
N GLY A 263 -25.85 -22.89 2.42
CA GLY A 263 -25.24 -24.01 1.68
C GLY A 263 -24.28 -24.88 2.51
N ALA A 264 -23.60 -24.30 3.49
CA ALA A 264 -22.49 -24.93 4.20
C ALA A 264 -22.83 -25.46 5.61
N HIS A 265 -23.91 -25.00 6.24
CA HIS A 265 -24.29 -25.30 7.62
C HIS A 265 -25.73 -25.81 7.69
N PRO A 266 -25.95 -27.14 7.77
CA PRO A 266 -27.29 -27.74 7.80
C PRO A 266 -28.18 -27.22 8.93
N ASP A 267 -27.62 -27.02 10.12
CA ASP A 267 -28.37 -26.53 11.29
C ASP A 267 -28.86 -25.08 11.08
N PHE A 268 -27.99 -24.24 10.52
CA PHE A 268 -28.36 -22.87 10.16
C PHE A 268 -29.43 -22.84 9.07
N ALA A 269 -29.28 -23.66 8.02
CA ALA A 269 -30.29 -23.79 6.97
C ALA A 269 -31.66 -24.22 7.53
N THR A 270 -31.66 -25.17 8.47
CA THR A 270 -32.86 -25.65 9.14
C THR A 270 -33.50 -24.56 10.00
N ALA A 271 -32.70 -23.83 10.78
CA ALA A 271 -33.15 -22.73 11.61
C ALA A 271 -33.76 -21.59 10.77
N VAL A 272 -33.11 -21.20 9.69
CA VAL A 272 -33.61 -20.17 8.74
C VAL A 272 -34.90 -20.62 8.06
N ALA A 273 -34.99 -21.87 7.62
CA ALA A 273 -36.19 -22.40 6.98
C ALA A 273 -37.37 -22.45 7.96
N ARG A 274 -37.14 -22.83 9.21
CA ARG A 274 -38.15 -22.83 10.28
C ARG A 274 -38.60 -21.40 10.60
N ALA A 275 -37.67 -20.47 10.79
CA ALA A 275 -37.98 -19.07 11.09
C ALA A 275 -38.76 -18.40 9.96
N SER A 276 -38.41 -18.70 8.70
CA SER A 276 -39.12 -18.16 7.53
C SER A 276 -40.57 -18.64 7.49
N ARG A 277 -40.80 -19.93 7.79
CA ARG A 277 -42.14 -20.52 7.83
C ARG A 277 -43.00 -19.90 8.93
N LEU A 278 -42.46 -19.78 10.14
CA LEU A 278 -43.14 -19.14 11.28
C LEU A 278 -43.45 -17.67 11.02
N ARG A 279 -42.52 -16.94 10.39
CA ARG A 279 -42.75 -15.56 9.95
C ARG A 279 -43.92 -15.50 8.98
N ASP A 280 -43.95 -16.40 7.99
CA ASP A 280 -44.98 -16.39 6.96
C ASP A 280 -46.35 -16.78 7.53
N GLU A 281 -46.42 -17.74 8.47
CA GLU A 281 -47.61 -18.05 9.27
C GLU A 281 -48.12 -16.82 10.02
N ARG A 282 -47.26 -16.14 10.79
CA ARG A 282 -47.63 -14.90 11.51
C ARG A 282 -48.15 -13.80 10.57
N LEU A 283 -47.49 -13.62 9.42
CA LEU A 283 -47.89 -12.62 8.43
C LEU A 283 -49.22 -12.96 7.76
N LEU A 284 -49.56 -14.25 7.62
CA LEU A 284 -50.86 -14.70 7.13
C LEU A 284 -51.96 -14.39 8.16
N ASP A 285 -51.74 -14.72 9.43
CA ASP A 285 -52.69 -14.42 10.51
C ASP A 285 -52.96 -12.92 10.60
N GLU A 286 -51.91 -12.08 10.61
CA GLU A 286 -52.04 -10.62 10.61
C GLU A 286 -52.83 -10.11 9.40
N ALA A 287 -52.58 -10.67 8.21
CA ALA A 287 -53.28 -10.26 7.00
C ALA A 287 -54.76 -10.68 7.02
N GLN A 288 -55.09 -11.82 7.65
CA GLN A 288 -56.47 -12.25 7.85
C GLN A 288 -57.19 -11.33 8.83
N THR A 289 -56.60 -11.04 10.00
CA THR A 289 -57.16 -10.10 10.99
C THR A 289 -57.41 -8.71 10.38
N LEU A 290 -56.45 -8.19 9.60
CA LEU A 290 -56.61 -6.92 8.90
C LEU A 290 -57.74 -6.97 7.85
N ALA A 291 -57.93 -8.09 7.15
CA ALA A 291 -59.00 -8.24 6.17
C ALA A 291 -60.39 -8.27 6.84
N GLU A 292 -60.51 -8.92 8.00
CA GLU A 292 -61.75 -9.02 8.78
C GLU A 292 -62.16 -7.66 9.36
N HIS A 293 -61.20 -6.88 9.87
CA HIS A 293 -61.47 -5.57 10.48
C HIS A 293 -61.44 -4.38 9.49
N ALA A 294 -60.99 -4.58 8.25
CA ALA A 294 -61.01 -3.52 7.27
C ALA A 294 -62.45 -3.09 6.96
N LEU A 295 -62.80 -1.84 7.28
CA LEU A 295 -64.07 -1.23 6.87
C LEU A 295 -64.04 -0.80 5.40
N ASP A 296 -62.85 -0.44 4.90
CA ASP A 296 -62.62 -0.01 3.53
C ASP A 296 -62.46 -1.22 2.56
N PRO A 297 -63.24 -1.27 1.45
CA PRO A 297 -63.09 -2.28 0.41
C PRO A 297 -61.69 -2.33 -0.24
N GLY A 298 -60.97 -1.19 -0.33
CA GLY A 298 -59.60 -1.13 -0.85
C GLY A 298 -58.60 -1.86 0.04
N ALA A 299 -58.68 -1.64 1.36
CA ALA A 299 -57.88 -2.33 2.36
C ALA A 299 -58.12 -3.85 2.38
N ARG A 300 -59.38 -4.29 2.25
CA ARG A 300 -59.73 -5.73 2.11
C ARG A 300 -59.08 -6.36 0.88
N LYS A 301 -59.10 -5.66 -0.25
CA LYS A 301 -58.48 -6.13 -1.50
C LYS A 301 -56.96 -6.23 -1.36
N ALA A 302 -56.31 -5.24 -0.75
CA ALA A 302 -54.87 -5.25 -0.50
C ALA A 302 -54.45 -6.41 0.43
N ALA A 303 -55.21 -6.66 1.50
CA ALA A 303 -54.99 -7.78 2.40
C ALA A 303 -55.12 -9.15 1.70
N ARG A 304 -56.15 -9.34 0.86
CA ARG A 304 -56.31 -10.57 0.05
C ARG A 304 -55.17 -10.78 -0.95
N VAL A 305 -54.65 -9.72 -1.56
CA VAL A 305 -53.47 -9.82 -2.44
C VAL A 305 -52.22 -10.21 -1.66
N ARG A 306 -52.05 -9.68 -0.44
CA ARG A 306 -50.93 -10.04 0.45
C ARG A 306 -51.02 -11.50 0.89
N LEU A 307 -52.21 -11.97 1.30
CA LEU A 307 -52.49 -13.39 1.59
C LEU A 307 -52.14 -14.30 0.41
N LYS A 308 -52.55 -13.93 -0.81
CA LYS A 308 -52.23 -14.71 -2.02
C LYS A 308 -50.72 -14.78 -2.32
N ARG A 309 -49.97 -13.70 -2.06
CA ARG A 309 -48.50 -13.70 -2.25
C ARG A 309 -47.76 -14.53 -1.20
N LEU A 310 -48.23 -14.52 0.04
CA LEU A 310 -47.64 -15.30 1.14
C LEU A 310 -47.98 -16.79 1.03
N GLY A 311 -49.20 -17.12 0.58
CA GLY A 311 -49.65 -18.50 0.36
C GLY A 311 -49.12 -19.16 -0.91
N GLN A 312 -48.48 -18.41 -1.82
CA GLN A 312 -47.71 -19.02 -2.90
C GLN A 312 -46.42 -19.60 -2.29
N ASN A 313 -46.31 -20.93 -2.27
CA ASN A 313 -45.16 -21.74 -1.82
C ASN A 313 -43.83 -21.20 -2.36
N THR A 314 -43.31 -20.15 -1.75
CA THR A 314 -42.07 -19.51 -2.14
C THR A 314 -40.97 -20.35 -1.51
N PRO A 315 -40.11 -21.02 -2.28
CA PRO A 315 -39.09 -21.89 -1.70
C PRO A 315 -38.22 -21.07 -0.74
N HIS A 316 -38.23 -21.43 0.54
CA HIS A 316 -37.43 -20.73 1.53
C HIS A 316 -35.95 -21.06 1.34
N PRO A 317 -35.05 -20.10 1.59
CA PRO A 317 -33.63 -20.39 1.62
C PRO A 317 -33.35 -21.51 2.63
N GLY A 318 -32.80 -22.63 2.15
CA GLY A 318 -32.51 -23.81 2.98
C GLY A 318 -33.47 -24.99 2.78
N GLN A 319 -34.62 -24.81 2.11
CA GLN A 319 -35.42 -25.94 1.67
C GLN A 319 -34.76 -26.60 0.46
N ARG A 320 -34.13 -27.76 0.67
CA ARG A 320 -33.81 -28.65 -0.44
C ARG A 320 -35.13 -29.12 -1.04
N ARG A 321 -35.38 -28.82 -2.32
CA ARG A 321 -36.37 -29.56 -3.11
C ARG A 321 -35.89 -31.00 -3.12
N ARG A 322 -36.66 -31.90 -2.49
CA ARG A 322 -36.48 -33.33 -2.69
C ARG A 322 -36.92 -33.69 -4.10
#